data_AF-A0A937DUB2-F1
#
_entry.id   AF-A0A937DUB2-F1
#
_cell.length_a   1.000
_cell.length_b   1.000
_cell.length_c   1.000
_cell.angle_alpha   90.00
_cell.angle_beta   90.00
_cell.angle_gamma   90.00
#
_symmetry.space_group_name_H-M   'P 1'
#
loop_
_entity.id
_entity.type
_entity.pdbx_description
1 polymer ?
#
loop_
_entity_poly.entity_id
_entity_poly.type
_entity_poly.pdbx_seq_one_letter_code
_entity_poly.pdbx_strand_id
1 'polypeptide(L)'
;KNKLAAGFTASASWNGDKQNTLMQLMTLAMQHGMVWVGLGLPPGFNSSKGSNDDLNRAGAFLGAMAQANADQGVEGIAASDFRTFEALGGRVAEAAQRWRQAPLAKAA
;
A
#
# COMPACT_ATOMS: atom_id res chain seq x y z
N LYS A 1 4.00 20.19 -0.09
CA LYS A 1 4.04 20.09 1.39
C LYS A 1 2.64 19.83 1.96
N ASN A 2 2.53 19.01 3.01
CA ASN A 2 1.31 18.63 3.75
C ASN A 2 0.21 17.92 2.96
N LYS A 3 0.52 17.42 1.76
CA LYS A 3 -0.37 16.50 1.03
C LYS A 3 -0.17 15.09 1.55
N LEU A 4 -1.21 14.28 1.50
CA LEU A 4 -1.09 12.83 1.73
C LEU A 4 -0.48 12.15 0.50
N ALA A 5 0.32 11.12 0.73
CA ALA A 5 0.89 10.25 -0.27
C ALA A 5 0.78 8.79 0.17
N ALA A 6 0.67 7.88 -0.79
CA ALA A 6 0.73 6.44 -0.61
C ALA A 6 1.30 5.81 -1.89
N GLY A 7 1.67 4.53 -1.85
CA GLY A 7 2.23 3.85 -3.02
C GLY A 7 1.77 2.41 -3.12
N PHE A 8 1.76 1.91 -4.34
CA PHE A 8 1.63 0.49 -4.65
C PHE A 8 2.65 0.11 -5.72
N THR A 9 2.94 -1.18 -5.85
CA THR A 9 3.81 -1.70 -6.92
C THR A 9 3.44 -3.15 -7.26
N ALA A 10 3.79 -3.59 -8.47
CA ALA A 10 3.62 -4.95 -8.92
C ALA A 10 4.90 -5.42 -9.64
N SER A 11 5.27 -6.69 -9.47
CA SER A 11 6.42 -7.29 -10.13
C SER A 11 6.22 -8.79 -10.35
N ALA A 12 6.99 -9.37 -11.28
CA ALA A 12 6.93 -10.81 -11.58
C ALA A 12 7.35 -11.72 -10.41
N SER A 13 8.48 -11.44 -9.78
CA SER A 13 8.95 -12.27 -8.66
C SER A 13 8.20 -11.93 -7.36
N TRP A 14 7.96 -12.94 -6.53
CA TRP A 14 7.44 -12.76 -5.17
C TRP A 14 8.34 -11.83 -4.34
N ASN A 15 9.64 -12.12 -4.31
CA ASN A 15 10.66 -11.22 -3.80
C ASN A 15 11.45 -10.63 -4.98
N GLY A 16 11.07 -9.43 -5.42
CA GLY A 16 11.64 -8.75 -6.59
C GLY A 16 11.86 -7.27 -6.33
N ASP A 17 12.38 -6.96 -5.13
CA ASP A 17 12.72 -5.59 -4.69
C ASP A 17 11.57 -4.57 -4.74
N LYS A 18 10.31 -5.04 -4.72
CA LYS A 18 9.12 -4.18 -4.60
C LYS A 18 9.20 -3.23 -3.40
N GLN A 19 9.82 -3.67 -2.30
CA GLN A 19 10.09 -2.83 -1.14
C GLN A 19 10.96 -1.62 -1.49
N ASN A 20 11.98 -1.80 -2.33
CA ASN A 20 12.85 -0.71 -2.75
C ASN A 20 12.08 0.30 -3.62
N THR A 21 11.18 -0.16 -4.49
CA THR A 21 10.28 0.73 -5.24
C THR A 21 9.44 1.59 -4.29
N LEU A 22 8.82 0.98 -3.27
CA LEU A 22 8.02 1.73 -2.29
C LEU A 22 8.87 2.71 -1.47
N MET A 23 10.08 2.33 -1.09
CA MET A 23 11.01 3.23 -0.39
C MET A 23 11.38 4.44 -1.26
N GLN A 24 11.60 4.25 -2.57
CA GLN A 24 11.88 5.37 -3.48
C GLN A 24 10.68 6.33 -3.57
N LEU A 25 9.45 5.81 -3.70
CA LEU A 25 8.24 6.64 -3.70
C LEU A 25 8.05 7.38 -2.37
N MET A 26 8.32 6.72 -1.25
CA MET A 26 8.27 7.35 0.07
C MET A 26 9.31 8.47 0.19
N THR A 27 10.55 8.24 -0.21
CA THR A 27 11.60 9.27 -0.23
C THR A 27 11.19 10.47 -1.09
N LEU A 28 10.63 10.23 -2.27
CA LEU A 28 10.10 11.29 -3.13
C LEU A 28 9.00 12.10 -2.43
N ALA A 29 8.06 11.44 -1.76
CA ALA A 29 7.02 12.09 -0.98
C ALA A 29 7.61 12.95 0.15
N MET A 30 8.63 12.44 0.85
CA MET A 30 9.33 13.16 1.92
C MET A 30 10.05 14.41 1.39
N GLN A 31 10.72 14.33 0.23
CA GLN A 31 11.35 15.49 -0.42
C GLN A 31 10.35 16.62 -0.72
N HIS A 32 9.08 16.28 -0.96
CA HIS A 32 8.00 17.24 -1.20
C HIS A 32 7.26 17.67 0.08
N GLY A 33 7.73 17.23 1.24
CA GLY A 33 7.12 17.46 2.55
C GLY A 33 5.70 16.91 2.65
N MET A 34 5.42 15.77 2.00
CA MET A 34 4.15 15.06 2.09
C MET A 34 4.11 14.15 3.33
N VAL A 35 2.93 13.64 3.68
CA VAL A 35 2.72 12.67 4.76
C VAL A 35 2.32 11.33 4.18
N TRP A 36 3.05 10.28 4.56
CA TRP A 36 2.90 8.96 3.97
C TRP A 36 1.84 8.11 4.70
N VAL A 37 0.90 7.53 3.95
CA VAL A 37 -0.14 6.62 4.42
C VAL A 37 0.27 5.20 4.04
N GLY A 38 0.71 4.41 5.02
CA GLY A 38 1.01 2.99 4.83
C GLY A 38 -0.23 2.12 4.68
N LEU A 39 -0.05 0.85 4.30
CA LEU A 39 -1.12 -0.08 3.92
C LEU A 39 -2.15 -0.31 5.03
N GLY A 40 -1.70 -0.45 6.28
CA GLY A 40 -2.60 -0.63 7.42
C GLY A 40 -3.27 -2.01 7.50
N LEU A 41 -2.74 -3.02 6.81
CA LEU A 41 -3.18 -4.41 6.89
C LEU A 41 -2.06 -5.28 7.50
N PRO A 42 -2.40 -6.32 8.29
CA PRO A 42 -1.44 -7.36 8.64
C PRO A 42 -1.00 -8.14 7.37
N PRO A 43 0.13 -8.85 7.41
CA PRO A 43 0.52 -9.74 6.32
C PRO A 43 -0.46 -10.92 6.22
N GLY A 44 -0.92 -11.23 5.00
CA GLY A 44 -1.69 -12.43 4.69
C GLY A 44 -0.82 -13.52 4.08
N PHE A 45 -1.40 -14.71 3.83
CA PHE A 45 -0.73 -15.85 3.20
C PHE A 45 0.63 -16.22 3.83
N ASN A 46 0.79 -15.99 5.14
CA ASN A 46 2.06 -16.11 5.86
C ASN A 46 2.01 -17.19 6.97
N SER A 47 1.01 -18.06 6.96
CA SER A 47 0.87 -19.17 7.89
C SER A 47 0.41 -20.43 7.17
N SER A 48 0.52 -21.59 7.81
CA SER A 48 0.05 -22.87 7.27
C SER A 48 -1.46 -22.94 7.02
N LYS A 49 -2.23 -21.96 7.51
CA LYS A 49 -3.68 -21.82 7.30
C LYS A 49 -4.03 -20.67 6.35
N GLY A 50 -3.04 -19.92 5.88
CA GLY A 50 -3.24 -18.81 4.96
C GLY A 50 -3.54 -19.29 3.56
N SER A 51 -4.07 -18.38 2.74
CA SER A 51 -4.48 -18.66 1.37
C SER A 51 -4.07 -17.56 0.41
N ASN A 52 -4.09 -17.86 -0.89
CA ASN A 52 -3.89 -16.86 -1.93
C ASN A 52 -5.00 -15.79 -1.95
N ASP A 53 -6.12 -16.02 -1.26
CA ASP A 53 -7.24 -15.08 -1.15
C ASP A 53 -7.09 -14.10 0.02
N ASP A 54 -6.06 -14.26 0.85
CA ASP A 54 -5.80 -13.39 1.99
C ASP A 54 -5.32 -12.02 1.50
N LEU A 55 -5.87 -10.96 2.11
CA LEU A 55 -5.37 -9.60 1.86
C LEU A 55 -3.91 -9.48 2.27
N ASN A 56 -3.17 -8.64 1.55
CA ASN A 56 -1.75 -8.42 1.77
C ASN A 56 -0.94 -9.74 1.75
N ARG A 57 -1.26 -10.64 0.82
CA ARG A 57 -0.52 -11.90 0.60
C ARG A 57 0.97 -11.71 0.27
N ALA A 58 1.36 -10.50 -0.14
CA ALA A 58 2.76 -10.11 -0.38
C ALA A 58 3.47 -9.60 0.90
N GLY A 59 2.76 -9.45 2.02
CA GLY A 59 3.33 -9.09 3.32
C GLY A 59 3.93 -7.68 3.40
N ALA A 60 3.37 -6.72 2.65
CA ALA A 60 3.87 -5.36 2.59
C ALA A 60 3.26 -4.44 3.65
N PHE A 61 3.99 -3.38 4.04
CA PHE A 61 3.51 -2.40 5.04
C PHE A 61 3.64 -0.96 4.59
N LEU A 62 4.72 -0.63 3.86
CA LEU A 62 4.93 0.72 3.31
C LEU A 62 3.82 1.11 2.31
N GLY A 63 3.22 0.14 1.66
CA GLY A 63 2.21 0.32 0.63
C GLY A 63 1.72 -1.05 0.17
N ALA A 64 0.93 -1.09 -0.89
CA ALA A 64 0.45 -2.36 -1.40
C ALA A 64 1.43 -2.97 -2.42
N MET A 65 1.53 -4.30 -2.44
CA MET A 65 2.36 -5.03 -3.40
C MET A 65 1.54 -6.12 -4.05
N ALA A 66 1.75 -6.33 -5.35
CA ALA A 66 1.21 -7.46 -6.08
C ALA A 66 2.33 -8.31 -6.71
N GLN A 67 2.04 -9.59 -6.89
CA GLN A 67 2.83 -10.46 -7.77
C GLN A 67 2.06 -10.63 -9.08
N ALA A 68 2.72 -10.33 -10.20
CA ALA A 68 2.13 -10.31 -11.53
C ALA A 68 3.08 -10.96 -12.54
N ASN A 69 2.76 -12.15 -13.03
CA ASN A 69 3.61 -12.94 -13.92
C ASN A 69 4.05 -12.13 -15.15
N ALA A 70 5.30 -12.33 -15.60
CA ALA A 70 5.90 -11.55 -16.68
C ALA A 70 5.30 -11.83 -18.07
N ASP A 71 4.58 -12.95 -18.19
CA ASP A 71 4.01 -13.51 -19.41
C ASP A 71 2.47 -13.58 -19.38
N GLN A 72 1.83 -12.92 -18.40
CA GLN A 72 0.38 -12.85 -18.27
C GLN A 72 -0.11 -11.41 -18.12
N GLY A 73 -1.37 -11.17 -18.46
CA GLY A 73 -2.07 -9.94 -18.17
C GLY A 73 -2.64 -9.90 -16.75
N VAL A 74 -3.63 -9.04 -16.54
CA VAL A 74 -4.29 -8.84 -15.23
C VAL A 74 -4.98 -10.10 -14.71
N GLU A 75 -5.38 -11.01 -15.59
CA GLU A 75 -5.97 -12.31 -15.28
C GLU A 75 -5.01 -13.24 -14.52
N GLY A 76 -3.70 -13.02 -14.62
CA GLY A 76 -2.68 -13.75 -13.87
C GLY A 76 -2.45 -13.23 -12.45
N ILE A 77 -3.03 -12.07 -12.09
CA ILE A 77 -2.87 -11.44 -10.78
C ILE A 77 -3.97 -11.96 -9.84
N ALA A 78 -3.60 -12.35 -8.63
CA ALA A 78 -4.57 -12.84 -7.64
C ALA A 78 -5.59 -11.75 -7.26
N ALA A 79 -6.86 -12.13 -7.14
CA ALA A 79 -7.94 -11.21 -6.76
C ALA A 79 -7.70 -10.49 -5.41
N SER A 80 -6.99 -11.15 -4.50
CA SER A 80 -6.58 -10.60 -3.20
C SER A 80 -5.63 -9.39 -3.32
N ASP A 81 -4.80 -9.33 -4.36
CA ASP A 81 -3.92 -8.18 -4.60
C ASP A 81 -4.73 -6.95 -4.98
N PHE A 82 -5.71 -7.09 -5.88
CA PHE A 82 -6.63 -6.01 -6.23
C PHE A 82 -7.41 -5.53 -5.01
N ARG A 83 -7.96 -6.46 -4.21
CA ARG A 83 -8.64 -6.11 -2.95
C ARG A 83 -7.71 -5.43 -1.93
N THR A 84 -6.42 -5.78 -1.93
CA THR A 84 -5.41 -5.10 -1.11
C THR A 84 -5.17 -3.67 -1.60
N PHE A 85 -5.20 -3.44 -2.92
CA PHE A 85 -5.07 -2.11 -3.52
C PHE A 85 -6.31 -1.26 -3.23
N GLU A 86 -7.50 -1.85 -3.31
CA GLU A 86 -8.76 -1.21 -2.90
C GLU A 86 -8.73 -0.83 -1.41
N ALA A 87 -8.25 -1.71 -0.54
CA ALA A 87 -8.10 -1.42 0.89
C ALA A 87 -7.13 -0.26 1.15
N LEU A 88 -6.00 -0.18 0.42
CA LEU A 88 -5.12 0.99 0.47
C LEU A 88 -5.85 2.26 0.02
N GLY A 89 -6.61 2.19 -1.08
CA GLY A 89 -7.41 3.31 -1.59
C GLY A 89 -8.44 3.81 -0.58
N GLY A 90 -9.19 2.89 0.03
CA GLY A 90 -10.15 3.19 1.10
C GLY A 90 -9.48 3.88 2.28
N ARG A 91 -8.35 3.35 2.74
CA ARG A 91 -7.56 3.95 3.82
C ARG A 91 -7.05 5.35 3.47
N VAL A 92 -6.60 5.59 2.24
CA VAL A 92 -6.17 6.92 1.77
C VAL A 92 -7.36 7.89 1.76
N ALA A 93 -8.54 7.44 1.31
CA ALA A 93 -9.75 8.25 1.33
C ALA A 93 -10.17 8.64 2.76
N GLU A 94 -10.17 7.68 3.69
CA GLU A 94 -10.42 7.93 5.13
C GLU A 94 -9.37 8.86 5.76
N ALA A 95 -8.10 8.67 5.42
CA ALA A 95 -7.03 9.55 5.86
C ALA A 95 -7.25 10.98 5.34
N ALA A 96 -7.60 11.14 4.06
CA ALA A 96 -7.89 12.44 3.46
C ALA A 96 -9.09 13.12 4.12
N GLN A 97 -10.14 12.36 4.47
CA GLN A 97 -11.28 12.90 5.22
C GLN A 97 -10.85 13.44 6.59
N ARG A 98 -10.03 12.68 7.35
CA ARG A 98 -9.49 13.13 8.65
C ARG A 98 -8.52 14.30 8.52
N TRP A 99 -7.73 14.33 7.44
CA TRP A 99 -6.76 15.39 7.16
C TRP A 99 -7.41 16.76 6.92
N ARG A 100 -8.70 16.78 6.58
CA ARG A 100 -9.50 18.00 6.39
C ARG A 100 -10.06 18.60 7.69
N GLN A 101 -9.72 18.07 8.87
CA GLN A 101 -10.27 18.59 10.12
C GLN A 101 -9.67 19.95 10.50
N ALA A 102 -10.54 20.81 11.04
CA ALA A 102 -10.27 22.17 11.48
C ALA A 102 -9.01 22.24 12.36
N PRO A 103 -8.30 23.40 12.39
CA PRO A 103 -7.10 23.55 13.20
C PRO A 103 -7.36 23.03 14.60
N LEU A 104 -6.45 22.19 15.12
CA LEU A 104 -6.44 21.80 16.53
C LEU A 104 -6.72 23.06 17.34
N ALA A 105 -7.76 23.04 18.18
CA ALA A 105 -8.01 24.12 19.12
C ALA A 105 -6.65 24.41 19.77
N LYS A 106 -6.16 25.65 19.63
CA LYS A 106 -4.86 26.05 20.17
C LYS A 106 -4.80 25.49 21.59
N ALA A 107 -3.86 24.60 21.87
CA ALA A 107 -3.59 24.19 23.23
C ALA A 107 -3.35 25.48 24.02
N ALA A 108 -4.23 25.74 24.98
CA ALA A 108 -4.18 26.89 25.87
C ALA A 108 -2.95 26.78 26.79
#